data_AF-A0A7W0HM46-F1
#
_entry.id   AF-A0A7W0HM46-F1
#
_cell.length_a   1.000
_cell.length_b   1.000
_cell.length_c   1.000
_cell.angle_alpha   90.00
_cell.angle_beta   90.00
_cell.angle_gamma   90.00
#
_symmetry.space_group_name_H-M   'P 1'
#
loop_
_entity.id
_entity.type
_entity.pdbx_description
1 polymer ?
#
loop_
_entity_poly.entity_id
_entity_poly.type
_entity_poly.pdbx_seq_one_letter_code
_entity_poly.pdbx_strand_id
1 'polypeptide(L)'
;MNLNDSGQTEIWEKDFPMEESYKAADGRIITFKITAEETPAGFFIQAEETKKSRKNRLGYTFTKFSPVNPYLALGEIRDTIRERLATKYIDHTDKLPELTHDKLVGIIDYSTDDEEVVLQVDGNKITMADLQRILSGHEGFEIKIEIKEQ
;
A
#
# COMPACT_ATOMS: atom_id res chain seq x y z
N MET A 1 38.16 -1.16 -19.63
CA MET A 1 38.62 0.08 -18.97
C MET A 1 37.98 1.22 -19.74
N ASN A 2 36.85 1.73 -19.26
CA ASN A 2 36.25 2.99 -19.72
C ASN A 2 36.04 3.80 -18.46
N LEU A 3 36.86 4.84 -18.31
CA LEU A 3 36.88 5.76 -17.19
C LEU A 3 35.87 6.87 -17.49
N ASN A 4 34.81 6.93 -16.68
CA ASN A 4 34.21 8.20 -16.34
C ASN A 4 34.83 8.62 -14.99
N ASP A 5 35.38 9.83 -15.00
CA ASP A 5 36.34 10.40 -14.07
C ASP A 5 35.65 11.06 -12.85
N SER A 6 34.90 10.25 -12.11
CA SER A 6 34.45 10.55 -10.75
C SER A 6 34.07 9.24 -10.07
N GLY A 7 35.04 8.62 -9.42
CA GLY A 7 34.84 7.42 -8.60
C GLY A 7 33.93 7.68 -7.40
N GLN A 8 32.62 7.75 -7.64
CA GLN A 8 31.58 7.68 -6.63
C GLN A 8 30.61 6.59 -7.05
N THR A 9 30.78 5.40 -6.50
CA THR A 9 29.65 4.48 -6.31
C THR A 9 28.63 5.23 -5.45
N GLU A 10 27.41 5.35 -5.94
CA GLU A 10 26.46 6.40 -5.53
C GLU A 10 26.15 6.39 -4.02
N ILE A 11 26.34 7.56 -3.39
CA ILE A 11 26.33 7.76 -1.93
C ILE A 11 24.94 7.53 -1.31
N TRP A 12 23.87 7.49 -2.11
CA TRP A 12 22.50 7.44 -1.58
C TRP A 12 22.13 6.08 -0.96
N GLU A 13 22.70 4.97 -1.44
CA GLU A 13 22.36 3.62 -0.94
C GLU A 13 22.71 3.42 0.53
N LYS A 14 23.78 4.06 1.01
CA LYS A 14 24.30 3.85 2.36
C LYS A 14 23.34 4.37 3.44
N ASP A 15 22.61 5.43 3.14
CA ASP A 15 21.70 6.12 4.07
C ASP A 15 20.22 5.92 3.70
N PHE A 16 19.93 5.14 2.65
CA PHE A 16 18.56 4.86 2.25
C PHE A 16 17.88 3.91 3.25
N PRO A 17 16.69 4.23 3.76
CA PRO A 17 16.04 3.38 4.75
C PRO A 17 15.64 2.05 4.10
N MET A 18 16.01 0.94 4.74
CA MET A 18 15.61 -0.40 4.29
C MET A 18 14.28 -0.85 4.90
N GLU A 19 13.92 -0.30 6.06
CA GLU A 19 12.67 -0.59 6.75
C GLU A 19 12.15 0.64 7.49
N GLU A 20 10.83 0.79 7.53
CA GLU A 20 10.15 1.84 8.30
C GLU A 20 8.88 1.29 8.95
N SER A 21 8.51 1.84 10.12
CA SER A 21 7.34 1.40 10.87
C SER A 21 6.39 2.55 11.17
N TYR A 22 5.10 2.28 11.00
CA TYR A 22 4.02 3.26 11.14
C TYR A 22 2.91 2.70 12.02
N LYS A 23 2.24 3.55 12.79
CA LYS A 23 1.06 3.16 13.56
C LYS A 23 -0.19 3.40 12.71
N ALA A 24 -1.01 2.36 12.55
CA ALA A 24 -2.30 2.44 11.87
C ALA A 24 -3.41 2.94 12.82
N ALA A 25 -4.55 3.33 12.24
CA ALA A 25 -5.73 3.83 12.96
C ALA A 25 -6.29 2.82 13.99
N ASP A 26 -6.15 1.52 13.75
CA ASP A 26 -6.52 0.46 14.69
C ASP A 26 -5.44 0.13 15.74
N GLY A 27 -4.36 0.90 15.76
CA GLY A 27 -3.27 0.75 16.72
C GLY A 27 -2.19 -0.27 16.33
N ARG A 28 -2.35 -1.02 15.23
CA ARG A 28 -1.30 -1.93 14.74
C ARG A 28 -0.06 -1.15 14.33
N ILE A 29 1.12 -1.72 14.60
CA ILE A 29 2.37 -1.25 14.02
C ILE A 29 2.58 -1.98 12.70
N ILE A 30 2.61 -1.23 11.61
CA ILE A 30 2.80 -1.70 10.25
C ILE A 30 4.24 -1.43 9.85
N THR A 31 5.01 -2.49 9.59
CA THR A 31 6.41 -2.38 9.16
C THR A 31 6.53 -2.65 7.68
N PHE A 32 7.12 -1.72 6.94
CA PHE A 32 7.41 -1.81 5.52
C PHE A 32 8.88 -2.08 5.29
N LYS A 33 9.17 -2.99 4.36
CA LYS A 33 10.47 -3.09 3.71
C LYS A 33 10.47 -2.12 2.54
N ILE A 34 11.49 -1.28 2.46
CA ILE A 34 11.67 -0.32 1.38
C ILE A 34 12.77 -0.83 0.45
N THR A 35 12.49 -0.87 -0.84
CA THR A 35 13.46 -1.21 -1.89
C THR A 35 13.54 -0.09 -2.89
N ALA A 36 14.76 0.21 -3.34
CA ALA A 36 15.03 1.15 -4.40
C ALA A 36 15.72 0.42 -5.55
N GLU A 37 15.27 0.68 -6.77
CA GLU A 37 15.89 0.21 -8.00
C GLU A 37 16.20 1.43 -8.87
N GLU A 38 17.47 1.57 -9.27
CA GLU A 38 17.87 2.54 -10.28
C GLU A 38 17.67 1.95 -11.68
N THR A 39 17.08 2.75 -12.56
CA THR A 39 16.83 2.42 -13.97
C THR A 39 17.39 3.53 -14.86
N PRO A 40 17.58 3.31 -16.17
CA PRO A 40 17.99 4.38 -17.09
C PRO A 40 17.06 5.61 -17.12
N ALA A 41 15.81 5.46 -16.68
CA ALA A 41 14.83 6.55 -16.62
C ALA A 41 14.82 7.29 -15.28
N GLY A 42 15.39 6.72 -14.22
CA GLY A 42 15.32 7.24 -12.85
C GLY A 42 15.18 6.13 -11.82
N PHE A 43 14.57 6.44 -10.69
CA PHE A 43 14.51 5.59 -9.51
C PHE A 43 13.09 5.08 -9.27
N PHE A 44 12.96 3.77 -9.11
CA PHE A 44 11.73 3.11 -8.70
C PHE A 44 11.83 2.70 -7.23
N ILE A 45 10.93 3.23 -6.40
CA ILE A 45 10.87 2.92 -4.98
C ILE A 45 9.61 2.11 -4.72
N GLN A 46 9.76 1.07 -3.91
CA GLN A 46 8.66 0.25 -3.45
C GLN A 46 8.69 0.12 -1.92
N ALA A 47 7.52 0.22 -1.31
CA ALA A 47 7.30 -0.12 0.10
C ALA A 47 6.33 -1.29 0.17
N GLU A 48 6.78 -2.44 0.68
CA GLU A 48 5.96 -3.63 0.89
C GLU A 48 5.85 -3.92 2.38
N GLU A 49 4.63 -4.15 2.88
CA GLU A 49 4.42 -4.59 4.24
C GLU A 49 5.13 -5.93 4.49
N THR A 50 6.00 -5.95 5.50
CA THR A 50 6.76 -7.15 5.87
C THR A 50 5.83 -8.31 6.24
N LYS A 51 6.25 -9.54 5.90
CA LYS A 51 5.53 -10.77 6.26
C LYS A 51 5.22 -10.84 7.76
N LYS A 52 6.16 -10.40 8.60
CA LYS A 52 6.01 -10.35 10.06
C LYS A 52 4.86 -9.44 10.51
N SER A 53 4.77 -8.26 9.90
CA SER A 53 3.71 -7.28 10.18
C SER A 53 2.35 -7.75 9.64
N ARG A 54 2.30 -8.19 8.38
CA ARG A 54 1.03 -8.51 7.71
C ARG A 54 0.36 -9.78 8.24
N LYS A 55 1.15 -10.76 8.72
CA LYS A 55 0.67 -12.10 9.12
C LYS A 55 -0.13 -12.76 7.99
N ASN A 56 -1.43 -12.99 8.20
CA ASN A 56 -2.34 -13.64 7.25
C ASN A 56 -3.13 -12.64 6.39
N ARG A 57 -2.87 -11.34 6.53
CA ARG A 57 -3.48 -10.32 5.68
C ARG A 57 -2.80 -10.25 4.32
N LEU A 58 -3.51 -9.70 3.32
CA LEU A 58 -2.94 -9.45 2.00
C LEU A 58 -1.70 -8.54 2.12
N GLY A 59 -1.77 -7.55 3.02
CA GLY A 59 -0.69 -6.60 3.29
C GLY A 59 -0.83 -5.34 2.43
N TYR A 60 0.09 -4.40 2.57
CA TYR A 60 0.14 -3.18 1.78
C TYR A 60 1.34 -3.19 0.84
N THR A 61 1.16 -2.68 -0.38
CA THR A 61 2.25 -2.40 -1.32
C THR A 61 2.03 -1.03 -1.93
N PHE A 62 3.08 -0.22 -1.99
CA PHE A 62 3.07 1.10 -2.61
C PHE A 62 4.32 1.26 -3.48
N THR A 63 4.16 1.90 -4.63
CA THR A 63 5.25 2.14 -5.57
C THR A 63 5.23 3.60 -6.02
N LYS A 64 6.41 4.19 -6.18
CA LYS A 64 6.58 5.54 -6.74
C LYS A 64 7.85 5.62 -7.57
N PHE A 65 7.83 6.50 -8.56
CA PHE A 65 8.95 6.72 -9.47
C PHE A 65 9.42 8.17 -9.35
N SER A 66 10.74 8.37 -9.38
CA SER A 66 11.34 9.70 -9.53
C SER A 66 12.40 9.69 -10.62
N PRO A 67 12.33 10.58 -11.61
CA PRO A 67 13.38 10.70 -12.63
C PRO A 67 14.65 11.39 -12.11
N VAL A 68 14.63 11.96 -10.90
CA VAL A 68 15.68 12.86 -10.41
C VAL A 68 16.35 12.33 -9.14
N ASN A 69 15.58 11.83 -8.17
CA ASN A 69 16.12 11.51 -6.85
C ASN A 69 15.25 10.46 -6.12
N PRO A 70 15.82 9.34 -5.62
CA PRO A 70 15.06 8.31 -4.90
C PRO A 70 14.36 8.82 -3.64
N TYR A 71 14.89 9.86 -2.99
CA TYR A 71 14.29 10.46 -1.79
C TYR A 71 12.99 11.21 -2.07
N LEU A 72 12.76 11.68 -3.30
CA LEU A 72 11.48 12.31 -3.68
C LEU A 72 10.37 11.26 -3.74
N ALA A 73 10.60 10.16 -4.46
CA ALA A 73 9.67 9.03 -4.53
C ALA A 73 9.45 8.41 -3.14
N LEU A 74 10.50 8.32 -2.31
CA LEU A 74 10.36 7.89 -0.92
C LEU A 74 9.47 8.84 -0.11
N GLY A 75 9.62 10.16 -0.27
CA GLY A 75 8.75 11.15 0.38
C GLY A 75 7.27 10.92 0.06
N GLU A 76 6.95 10.75 -1.22
CA GLU A 76 5.58 10.48 -1.69
C GLU A 76 5.04 9.14 -1.18
N ILE A 77 5.88 8.10 -1.11
CA ILE A 77 5.51 6.82 -0.48
C ILE A 77 5.15 7.03 0.98
N ARG A 78 5.96 7.78 1.74
CA ARG A 78 5.70 8.04 3.16
C ARG A 78 4.37 8.79 3.35
N ASP A 79 4.07 9.75 2.49
CA ASP A 79 2.78 10.47 2.52
C ASP A 79 1.61 9.52 2.21
N THR A 80 1.76 8.68 1.20
CA THR A 80 0.78 7.64 0.84
C THR A 80 0.56 6.68 2.01
N ILE A 81 1.63 6.18 2.65
CA ILE A 81 1.53 5.29 3.82
C ILE A 81 0.74 5.98 4.94
N ARG A 82 1.09 7.23 5.28
CA ARG A 82 0.39 7.96 6.35
C ARG A 82 -1.09 8.13 6.03
N GLU A 83 -1.44 8.53 4.80
CA GLU A 83 -2.83 8.67 4.37
C GLU A 83 -3.59 7.33 4.47
N ARG A 84 -3.00 6.25 3.94
CA ARG A 84 -3.63 4.93 3.88
C ARG A 84 -3.76 4.25 5.25
N LEU A 85 -2.94 4.63 6.22
CA LEU A 85 -2.99 4.10 7.59
C LEU A 85 -3.78 4.96 8.56
N ALA A 86 -4.07 6.23 8.22
CA ALA A 86 -4.77 7.17 9.09
C ALA A 86 -6.27 6.89 9.25
N THR A 87 -6.87 6.20 8.28
CA THR A 87 -8.30 5.84 8.31
C THR A 87 -8.45 4.33 8.30
N LYS A 88 -9.21 3.80 9.24
CA LYS A 88 -9.75 2.44 9.18
C LYS A 88 -11.08 2.57 8.45
N TYR A 89 -11.31 1.80 7.39
CA TYR A 89 -12.55 1.80 6.61
C TYR A 89 -13.47 0.65 6.98
N ILE A 90 -12.91 -0.51 7.35
CA ILE A 90 -13.68 -1.69 7.72
C ILE A 90 -13.37 -2.12 9.15
N ASP A 91 -14.40 -2.45 9.92
CA ASP A 91 -14.28 -3.25 11.13
C ASP A 91 -14.54 -4.73 10.88
N HIS A 92 -13.72 -5.57 11.52
CA HIS A 92 -13.80 -7.03 11.47
C HIS A 92 -14.09 -7.63 12.85
N THR A 93 -14.56 -6.83 13.82
CA THR A 93 -14.89 -7.29 15.18
C THR A 93 -16.06 -8.27 15.22
N ASP A 94 -16.97 -8.19 14.26
CA ASP A 94 -18.11 -9.09 14.13
C ASP A 94 -17.95 -10.08 12.97
N LYS A 95 -18.87 -11.04 12.86
CA LYS A 95 -18.86 -12.06 11.77
C LYS A 95 -18.97 -11.45 10.36
N LEU A 96 -19.31 -10.17 10.26
CA LEU A 96 -19.51 -9.44 9.01
C LEU A 96 -18.62 -8.20 8.99
N PRO A 97 -17.96 -7.89 7.86
CA PRO A 97 -17.24 -6.63 7.70
C PRO A 97 -18.24 -5.47 7.69
N GLU A 98 -18.06 -4.54 8.61
CA GLU A 98 -18.88 -3.32 8.71
C GLU A 98 -18.07 -2.10 8.30
N LEU A 99 -18.72 -1.16 7.61
CA LEU A 99 -18.10 0.11 7.29
C LEU A 99 -18.03 0.97 8.55
N THR A 100 -16.86 1.53 8.82
CA THR A 100 -16.66 2.50 9.91
C THR A 100 -16.97 3.95 9.49
N HIS A 101 -17.15 4.16 8.18
CA HIS A 101 -17.44 5.44 7.54
C HIS A 101 -18.39 5.23 6.37
N ASP A 102 -19.07 6.29 5.92
CA ASP A 102 -19.98 6.25 4.76
C ASP A 102 -19.26 6.11 3.40
N LYS A 103 -18.01 5.64 3.40
CA LYS A 103 -17.20 5.39 2.21
C LYS A 103 -16.29 4.19 2.40
N LEU A 104 -16.04 3.48 1.32
CA LEU A 104 -15.05 2.41 1.24
C LEU A 104 -13.92 2.86 0.30
N VAL A 105 -12.67 2.80 0.78
CA VAL A 105 -11.50 3.13 -0.04
C VAL A 105 -10.53 1.96 -0.01
N GLY A 106 -10.33 1.34 -1.17
CA GLY A 106 -9.51 0.14 -1.33
C GLY A 106 -8.64 0.19 -2.58
N ILE A 107 -8.02 -0.95 -2.88
CA ILE A 107 -7.29 -1.21 -4.13
C ILE A 107 -7.93 -2.44 -4.75
N ILE A 108 -8.17 -2.43 -6.06
CA ILE A 108 -8.55 -3.64 -6.79
C ILE A 108 -7.29 -4.46 -7.00
N ASP A 109 -7.28 -5.70 -6.51
CA ASP A 109 -6.13 -6.60 -6.57
C ASP A 109 -6.60 -8.01 -6.97
N TYR A 110 -5.67 -8.92 -7.21
CA TYR A 110 -5.95 -10.31 -7.54
C TYR A 110 -5.37 -11.24 -6.46
N SER A 111 -6.23 -12.00 -5.79
CA SER A 111 -5.80 -13.02 -4.83
C SER A 111 -5.34 -14.27 -5.59
N THR A 112 -4.06 -14.58 -5.54
CA THR A 112 -3.52 -15.82 -6.14
C THR A 112 -3.95 -17.07 -5.36
N ASP A 113 -4.26 -16.92 -4.07
CA ASP A 113 -4.63 -18.04 -3.20
C ASP A 113 -6.05 -18.54 -3.47
N ASP A 114 -6.96 -17.62 -3.82
CA ASP A 114 -8.38 -17.92 -4.11
C ASP A 114 -8.73 -17.80 -5.61
N GLU A 115 -7.75 -17.44 -6.45
CA GLU A 115 -7.89 -17.21 -7.90
C GLU A 115 -8.99 -16.20 -8.28
N GLU A 116 -9.20 -15.16 -7.47
CA GLU A 116 -10.29 -14.20 -7.67
C GLU A 116 -9.83 -12.73 -7.59
N VAL A 117 -10.62 -11.84 -8.19
CA VAL A 117 -10.49 -10.39 -7.98
C VAL A 117 -10.99 -10.06 -6.57
N VAL A 118 -10.19 -9.28 -5.85
CA VAL A 118 -10.50 -8.85 -4.48
C VAL A 118 -10.34 -7.35 -4.34
N LEU A 119 -10.93 -6.79 -3.29
CA LEU A 119 -10.60 -5.45 -2.83
C LEU A 119 -9.66 -5.56 -1.63
N GLN A 120 -8.50 -4.93 -1.70
CA GLN A 120 -7.65 -4.72 -0.54
C GLN A 120 -8.10 -3.46 0.20
N VAL A 121 -8.57 -3.62 1.43
CA VAL A 121 -9.03 -2.52 2.29
C VAL A 121 -8.37 -2.67 3.66
N ASP A 122 -7.70 -1.63 4.15
CA ASP A 122 -6.95 -1.66 5.42
C ASP A 122 -5.93 -2.82 5.51
N GLY A 123 -5.38 -3.18 4.35
CA GLY A 123 -4.47 -4.32 4.16
C GLY A 123 -5.14 -5.69 4.24
N ASN A 124 -6.45 -5.74 4.49
CA ASN A 124 -7.26 -6.96 4.50
C ASN A 124 -7.80 -7.26 3.10
N LYS A 125 -8.03 -8.55 2.83
CA LYS A 125 -8.72 -9.03 1.64
C LYS A 125 -10.23 -8.93 1.86
N ILE A 126 -10.94 -8.30 0.93
CA ILE A 126 -12.40 -8.25 0.85
C ILE A 126 -12.80 -8.94 -0.44
N THR A 127 -13.50 -10.07 -0.32
CA THR A 127 -13.98 -10.84 -1.47
C THR A 127 -15.15 -10.13 -2.14
N MET A 128 -15.49 -10.52 -3.37
CA MET A 128 -16.70 -10.00 -4.02
C MET A 128 -17.98 -10.39 -3.26
N ALA A 129 -17.98 -11.54 -2.58
CA ALA A 129 -19.08 -11.96 -1.72
C ALA A 129 -19.21 -11.05 -0.48
N ASP A 130 -18.10 -10.63 0.12
CA ASP A 130 -18.10 -9.67 1.23
C ASP A 130 -18.59 -8.30 0.77
N LEU A 131 -18.12 -7.83 -0.38
CA LEU A 131 -18.59 -6.57 -0.97
C LEU A 131 -20.10 -6.62 -1.25
N GLN A 132 -20.60 -7.70 -1.86
CA GLN A 132 -22.03 -7.88 -2.08
C GLN A 132 -22.82 -7.80 -0.77
N ARG A 133 -22.32 -8.41 0.30
CA ARG A 133 -22.96 -8.37 1.62
C ARG A 133 -22.99 -6.98 2.22
N ILE A 134 -21.88 -6.25 2.15
CA ILE A 134 -21.81 -4.83 2.56
C ILE A 134 -22.89 -4.05 1.81
N LEU A 135 -22.92 -4.14 0.48
CA LEU A 135 -23.88 -3.42 -0.36
C LEU A 135 -25.34 -3.82 -0.08
N SER A 136 -25.59 -5.10 0.21
CA SER A 136 -26.94 -5.60 0.49
C SER A 136 -27.47 -5.16 1.85
N GLY A 137 -26.59 -4.74 2.76
CA GLY A 137 -26.95 -4.20 4.09
C GLY A 137 -27.47 -2.76 4.07
N HIS A 138 -27.33 -2.04 2.95
CA HIS A 138 -27.73 -0.64 2.83
C HIS A 138 -28.95 -0.47 1.91
N GLU A 139 -30.04 0.07 2.45
CA GLU A 139 -31.20 0.49 1.64
C GLU A 139 -30.91 1.85 0.96
N GLY A 140 -31.18 1.95 -0.35
CA GLY A 140 -31.12 3.23 -1.08
C GLY A 140 -29.71 3.76 -1.37
N PHE A 141 -28.77 2.89 -1.74
CA PHE A 141 -27.38 3.28 -1.98
C PHE A 141 -27.19 4.30 -3.12
N GLU A 142 -26.26 5.22 -2.92
CA GLU A 142 -25.62 6.02 -3.96
C GLU A 142 -24.19 5.50 -4.15
N ILE A 143 -23.77 5.24 -5.39
CA ILE A 143 -22.41 4.75 -5.69
C ILE A 143 -21.63 5.85 -6.41
N LYS A 144 -20.44 6.14 -5.89
CA LYS A 144 -19.41 6.93 -6.57
C LYS A 144 -18.20 6.06 -6.84
N ILE A 145 -17.80 5.96 -8.11
CA ILE A 145 -16.58 5.26 -8.54
C ILE A 145 -15.58 6.30 -9.05
N GLU A 146 -14.37 6.25 -8.52
CA GLU A 146 -13.24 7.08 -8.97
C GLU A 146 -12.06 6.15 -9.23
N ILE A 147 -11.53 6.17 -10.45
CA ILE A 147 -10.38 5.33 -10.87
C ILE A 147 -9.13 6.21 -10.86
N LYS A 148 -8.10 5.76 -10.16
CA LYS A 148 -6.78 6.41 -10.07
C LYS A 148 -5.70 5.39 -10.35
N GLU A 149 -4.63 5.84 -10.98
CA GLU A 149 -3.38 5.07 -11.06
C GLU A 149 -2.68 5.12 -9.69
N GLN A 150 -2.04 4.00 -9.32
CA GLN A 150 -1.23 3.91 -8.10
C GLN A 150 0.11 4.60 -8.27
#